data_AF-A0A485MAH0-F1
#
_entry.id   AF-A0A485MAH0-F1
#
_cell.length_a   1.000
_cell.length_b   1.000
_cell.length_c   1.000
_cell.angle_alpha   90.00
_cell.angle_beta   90.00
_cell.angle_gamma   90.00
#
_symmetry.space_group_name_H-M   'P 1'
#
loop_
_entity.id
_entity.type
_entity.pdbx_description
1 polymer ?
#
loop_
_entity_poly.entity_id
_entity_poly.type
_entity_poly.pdbx_seq_one_letter_code
_entity_poly.pdbx_strand_id
1 'polypeptide(L)'
;MERRAFPRIPVQMHAQIEMTVEGFFGQNDSSPREQSTISCMVTSIDVSLGGFSVKVLHSPLDTGKSFSPALAYLLVGKDITAFFKDEQVTVEGKVVRVDPETMLMAVVITRVSDINRWREICSQAIAGII
;
A
#
# COMPACT_ATOMS: atom_id res chain seq x y z
N MET A 1 -17.45 -5.09 20.22
CA MET A 1 -17.27 -4.16 19.09
C MET A 1 -16.06 -3.29 19.43
N GLU A 2 -14.88 -3.62 18.93
CA GLU A 2 -13.69 -2.78 19.17
C GLU A 2 -13.88 -1.44 18.45
N ARG A 3 -13.82 -0.34 19.22
CA ARG A 3 -13.77 1.00 18.65
C ARG A 3 -12.43 1.15 17.94
N ARG A 4 -12.47 1.52 16.66
CA ARG A 4 -11.27 1.81 15.87
C ARG A 4 -10.48 2.94 16.55
N ALA A 5 -9.16 2.78 16.66
CA ALA A 5 -8.29 3.75 17.31
C ALA A 5 -8.15 5.08 16.54
N PHE A 6 -8.33 5.05 15.20
CA PHE A 6 -8.24 6.23 14.34
C PHE A 6 -9.43 6.31 13.38
N PRO A 7 -10.02 7.50 13.19
CA PRO A 7 -11.06 7.70 12.17
C PRO A 7 -10.45 7.52 10.77
N ARG A 8 -11.22 6.88 9.87
CA ARG A 8 -10.86 6.76 8.45
C ARG A 8 -11.46 7.93 7.70
N ILE A 9 -10.62 8.63 6.96
CA ILE A 9 -11.05 9.74 6.11
C ILE A 9 -11.10 9.18 4.68
N PRO A 10 -12.25 9.25 3.99
CA PRO A 10 -12.30 8.88 2.58
C PRO A 10 -11.42 9.87 1.81
N VAL A 11 -10.32 9.36 1.26
CA VAL A 11 -9.34 10.15 0.50
C VAL A 11 -9.25 9.52 -0.87
N GLN A 12 -9.42 10.30 -1.94
CA GLN A 12 -9.08 9.87 -3.28
C GLN A 12 -7.74 10.48 -3.70
N MET A 13 -6.66 9.77 -3.37
CA MET A 13 -5.31 10.06 -3.80
C MET A 13 -4.93 9.05 -4.87
N HIS A 14 -4.48 9.54 -6.02
CA HIS A 14 -3.85 8.71 -7.04
C HIS A 14 -2.34 8.71 -6.78
N ALA A 15 -1.76 7.54 -6.56
CA ALA A 15 -0.33 7.44 -6.24
C ALA A 15 0.30 6.26 -6.98
N GLN A 16 1.54 6.43 -7.40
CA GLN A 16 2.39 5.30 -7.72
C GLN A 16 3.01 4.76 -6.42
N ILE A 17 2.79 3.47 -6.15
CA ILE A 17 3.45 2.78 -5.04
C ILE A 17 4.43 1.72 -5.53
N GLU A 18 5.56 1.64 -4.86
CA GLU A 18 6.49 0.52 -4.94
C GLU A 18 6.37 -0.30 -3.67
N MET A 19 6.03 -1.58 -3.82
CA MET A 19 5.78 -2.48 -2.71
C MET A 19 6.82 -3.59 -2.69
N THR A 20 7.50 -3.76 -1.57
CA THR A 20 8.29 -4.95 -1.28
C THR A 20 7.57 -5.81 -0.24
N VAL A 21 7.70 -7.13 -0.36
CA VAL A 21 7.03 -8.10 0.49
C VAL A 21 8.08 -9.04 1.07
N GLU A 22 8.17 -9.12 2.39
CA GLU A 22 9.16 -9.98 3.05
C GLU A 22 8.85 -11.48 2.82
N GLY A 23 9.87 -12.24 2.43
CA GLY A 23 9.80 -13.70 2.30
C GLY A 23 8.92 -14.24 1.16
N PHE A 24 8.52 -13.38 0.22
CA PHE A 24 7.59 -13.74 -0.85
C PHE A 24 8.25 -14.35 -2.09
N PHE A 25 9.47 -13.92 -2.40
CA PHE A 25 10.21 -14.36 -3.59
C PHE A 25 11.33 -15.28 -3.12
N GLY A 26 11.32 -16.52 -3.61
CA GLY A 26 12.11 -17.63 -3.08
C GLY A 26 13.62 -17.36 -3.04
N GLN A 27 14.28 -17.97 -2.06
CA GLN A 27 15.72 -17.92 -1.77
C GLN A 27 16.67 -18.47 -2.87
N ASN A 28 16.22 -18.61 -4.12
CA ASN A 28 16.97 -19.36 -5.14
C ASN A 28 17.69 -18.53 -6.22
N ASP A 29 17.68 -17.20 -6.16
CA ASP A 29 18.58 -16.40 -6.97
C ASP A 29 19.71 -15.84 -6.11
N SER A 30 20.89 -16.43 -6.30
CA SER A 30 22.18 -15.98 -5.77
C SER A 30 22.64 -14.65 -6.41
N SER A 31 21.75 -13.67 -6.47
CA SER A 31 22.05 -12.28 -6.85
C SER A 31 21.60 -11.34 -5.72
N PRO A 32 22.47 -10.46 -5.17
CA PRO A 32 22.16 -9.72 -3.95
C PRO A 32 21.17 -8.54 -4.08
N ARG A 33 20.37 -8.39 -5.16
CA ARG A 33 19.71 -7.09 -5.43
C ARG A 33 18.29 -7.06 -6.00
N GLU A 34 17.62 -8.17 -6.25
CA GLU A 34 16.21 -8.11 -6.68
C GLU A 34 15.26 -8.51 -5.55
N GLN A 35 15.25 -7.69 -4.48
CA GLN A 35 14.01 -7.55 -3.72
C GLN A 35 12.92 -7.23 -4.74
N SER A 36 11.99 -8.15 -4.88
CA SER A 36 11.04 -8.14 -5.98
C SER A 36 10.00 -7.08 -5.70
N THR A 37 10.28 -5.89 -6.19
CA THR A 37 9.41 -4.73 -6.02
C THR A 37 8.23 -4.83 -6.99
N ILE A 38 7.03 -4.76 -6.45
CA ILE A 38 5.80 -4.65 -7.22
C ILE A 38 5.52 -3.16 -7.41
N SER A 39 5.56 -2.66 -8.65
CA SER A 39 5.20 -1.27 -8.95
C SER A 39 3.78 -1.21 -9.46
N CYS A 40 2.92 -0.43 -8.80
CA CYS A 40 1.53 -0.29 -9.22
C CYS A 40 0.98 1.12 -8.99
N MET A 41 0.05 1.52 -9.86
CA MET A 41 -0.77 2.69 -9.69
C MET A 41 -1.97 2.33 -8.81
N VAL A 42 -2.19 3.13 -7.78
CA VAL A 42 -3.30 2.93 -6.85
C VAL A 42 -4.13 4.19 -6.71
N THR A 43 -5.41 4.01 -6.39
CA THR A 43 -6.27 5.07 -5.86
C THR A 43 -6.61 4.73 -4.43
N SER A 44 -6.35 5.63 -3.48
CA SER A 44 -6.84 5.44 -2.11
C SER A 44 -8.37 5.49 -2.07
N ILE A 45 -8.94 4.67 -1.22
CA ILE A 45 -10.36 4.70 -0.84
C ILE A 45 -10.49 5.45 0.49
N ASP A 46 -9.65 5.07 1.45
CA ASP A 46 -9.55 5.72 2.74
C ASP A 46 -8.11 5.68 3.26
N VAL A 47 -7.76 6.70 4.04
CA VAL A 47 -6.46 6.80 4.71
C VAL A 47 -6.68 7.26 6.15
N SER A 48 -5.83 6.77 7.04
CA SER A 48 -5.77 7.15 8.44
C SER A 48 -4.34 7.00 8.95
N LEU A 49 -4.08 7.48 10.17
CA LEU A 49 -2.78 7.29 10.82
C LEU A 49 -2.44 5.81 11.09
N GLY A 50 -3.46 4.95 11.22
CA GLY A 50 -3.27 3.53 11.53
C GLY A 50 -3.40 2.59 10.33
N GLY A 51 -3.72 3.08 9.14
CA GLY A 51 -4.06 2.21 8.03
C GLY A 51 -4.52 2.96 6.79
N PHE A 52 -4.44 2.29 5.65
CA PHE A 52 -4.99 2.77 4.39
C PHE A 52 -5.68 1.64 3.63
N SER A 53 -6.65 2.02 2.80
CA SER A 53 -7.29 1.13 1.84
C SER A 53 -7.09 1.73 0.45
N VAL A 54 -6.65 0.92 -0.51
CA VAL A 54 -6.38 1.34 -1.89
C VAL A 54 -7.01 0.39 -2.88
N LYS A 55 -7.41 0.90 -4.03
CA LYS A 55 -7.74 0.13 -5.23
C LYS A 55 -6.54 0.14 -6.16
N VAL A 56 -6.05 -1.03 -6.53
CA VAL A 56 -5.01 -1.13 -7.55
C VAL A 56 -5.63 -0.90 -8.92
N LEU A 57 -5.16 0.12 -9.64
CA LEU A 57 -5.70 0.51 -10.93
C LEU A 57 -5.02 -0.25 -12.07
N HIS A 58 -3.69 -0.18 -12.13
CA HIS A 58 -2.86 -0.79 -13.18
C HIS A 58 -1.45 -1.03 -12.62
N SER A 59 -0.80 -2.10 -13.08
CA SER A 59 0.63 -2.32 -12.90
C SER A 59 1.30 -2.09 -14.27
N PRO A 60 2.38 -1.31 -14.38
CA PRO A 60 3.12 -1.21 -15.64
C PRO A 60 3.62 -2.61 -16.03
N LEU A 61 3.19 -3.08 -17.20
CA LEU A 61 3.55 -4.40 -17.75
C LEU A 61 5.07 -4.61 -17.86
N ASP A 62 5.84 -3.52 -17.94
CA ASP A 62 7.30 -3.52 -18.11
C ASP A 62 8.11 -4.08 -16.92
N THR A 63 7.50 -4.31 -15.76
CA THR A 63 8.24 -4.80 -14.58
C THR A 63 8.25 -6.32 -14.42
N GLY A 64 7.58 -7.08 -15.30
CA GLY A 64 7.48 -8.55 -15.20
C GLY A 64 6.72 -9.06 -13.95
N LYS A 65 6.38 -8.18 -13.00
CA LYS A 65 5.73 -8.46 -11.72
C LYS A 65 4.52 -7.54 -11.55
N SER A 66 3.55 -7.75 -12.43
CA SER A 66 2.25 -7.08 -12.39
C SER A 66 1.44 -7.53 -11.17
N PHE A 67 0.78 -6.60 -10.48
CA PHE A 67 -0.20 -6.94 -9.45
C PHE A 67 -1.36 -7.72 -10.08
N SER A 68 -1.47 -9.01 -9.75
CA SER A 68 -2.46 -9.95 -10.31
C SER A 68 -3.36 -10.51 -9.20
N PRO A 69 -4.55 -11.04 -9.55
CA PRO A 69 -5.41 -11.72 -8.58
C PRO A 69 -4.70 -12.87 -7.85
N ALA A 70 -3.80 -13.60 -8.53
CA ALA A 70 -3.00 -14.66 -7.91
C ALA A 70 -2.05 -14.10 -6.83
N LEU A 71 -1.43 -12.94 -7.09
CA LEU A 71 -0.59 -12.23 -6.12
C LEU A 71 -1.43 -11.71 -4.95
N ALA A 72 -2.62 -11.17 -5.22
CA ALA A 72 -3.54 -10.64 -4.22
C ALA A 72 -3.86 -11.64 -3.11
N TYR A 73 -4.13 -12.91 -3.46
CA TYR A 73 -4.40 -13.97 -2.46
C TYR A 73 -3.22 -14.24 -1.54
N LEU A 74 -1.99 -14.10 -2.04
CA LEU A 74 -0.78 -14.43 -1.30
C LEU A 74 -0.30 -13.27 -0.41
N LEU A 75 -0.76 -12.04 -0.66
CA LEU A 75 -0.39 -10.85 0.09
C LEU A 75 -1.07 -10.76 1.46
N VAL A 76 -2.25 -11.37 1.64
CA VAL A 76 -2.98 -11.28 2.91
C VAL A 76 -2.14 -11.86 4.05
N GLY A 77 -1.97 -11.08 5.11
CA GLY A 77 -1.19 -11.43 6.29
C GLY A 77 0.31 -11.17 6.15
N LYS A 78 0.78 -10.63 5.02
CA LYS A 78 2.19 -10.28 4.81
C LYS A 78 2.51 -8.88 5.26
N ASP A 79 3.72 -8.70 5.78
CA ASP A 79 4.32 -7.39 6.00
C ASP A 79 4.87 -6.86 4.68
N ILE A 80 4.58 -5.57 4.44
CA ILE A 80 4.95 -4.86 3.23
C ILE A 80 5.63 -3.54 3.57
N THR A 81 6.46 -3.09 2.66
CA THR A 81 6.98 -1.71 2.64
C THR A 81 6.48 -1.05 1.36
N ALA A 82 5.62 -0.05 1.49
CA ALA A 82 5.03 0.70 0.39
C ALA A 82 5.64 2.11 0.32
N PHE A 83 6.34 2.40 -0.76
CA PHE A 83 6.86 3.74 -1.04
C PHE A 83 5.88 4.51 -1.92
N PHE A 84 5.28 5.58 -1.38
CA PHE A 84 4.41 6.51 -2.08
C PHE A 84 5.28 7.57 -2.78
N LYS A 85 5.51 7.39 -4.08
CA LYS A 85 6.51 8.17 -4.83
C LYS A 85 6.26 9.67 -4.81
N ASP A 86 5.03 10.07 -5.12
CA ASP A 86 4.64 11.48 -5.25
C ASP A 86 4.74 12.22 -3.91
N GLU A 87 4.52 11.49 -2.82
CA GLU A 87 4.56 12.02 -1.46
C GLU A 87 5.93 11.90 -0.79
N GLN A 88 6.84 11.12 -1.39
CA GLN A 88 8.14 10.75 -0.82
C GLN A 88 8.03 10.16 0.60
N VAL A 89 6.99 9.38 0.86
CA VAL A 89 6.77 8.71 2.15
C VAL A 89 6.81 7.19 1.99
N THR A 90 7.56 6.53 2.87
CA THR A 90 7.55 5.08 3.01
C THR A 90 6.66 4.67 4.18
N VAL A 91 5.75 3.73 3.91
CA VAL A 91 4.84 3.17 4.90
C VAL A 91 5.09 1.67 5.02
N GLU A 92 5.43 1.22 6.21
CA GLU A 92 5.51 -0.20 6.55
C GLU A 92 4.20 -0.63 7.20
N GLY A 93 3.74 -1.83 6.88
CA GLY A 93 2.50 -2.32 7.45
C GLY A 93 2.17 -3.74 7.04
N LYS A 94 1.10 -4.25 7.64
CA LYS A 94 0.59 -5.59 7.37
C LYS A 94 -0.64 -5.53 6.49
N VAL A 95 -0.64 -6.26 5.39
CA VAL A 95 -1.82 -6.44 4.54
C VAL A 95 -2.84 -7.27 5.31
N VAL A 96 -4.00 -6.71 5.61
CA VAL A 96 -5.06 -7.38 6.39
C VAL A 96 -6.19 -7.89 5.53
N ARG A 97 -6.33 -7.37 4.30
CA ARG A 97 -7.35 -7.80 3.35
C ARG A 97 -6.90 -7.47 1.93
N VAL A 98 -7.16 -8.39 1.01
CA VAL A 98 -7.19 -8.09 -0.42
C VAL A 98 -8.46 -8.72 -0.99
N ASP A 99 -9.20 -7.98 -1.79
CA ASP A 99 -10.29 -8.49 -2.63
C ASP A 99 -9.74 -8.64 -4.05
N PRO A 100 -9.52 -9.88 -4.54
CA PRO A 100 -8.93 -10.11 -5.86
C PRO A 100 -9.85 -9.78 -7.03
N GLU A 101 -11.17 -9.69 -6.83
CA GLU A 101 -12.11 -9.32 -7.89
C GLU A 101 -12.10 -7.82 -8.12
N THR A 102 -12.10 -7.05 -7.03
CA THR A 102 -12.13 -5.57 -7.08
C THR A 102 -10.76 -4.92 -6.99
N MET A 103 -9.72 -5.72 -6.71
CA MET A 103 -8.33 -5.29 -6.45
C MET A 103 -8.22 -4.27 -5.31
N LEU A 104 -9.08 -4.41 -4.30
CA LEU A 104 -9.06 -3.59 -3.09
C LEU A 104 -8.14 -4.21 -2.05
N MET A 105 -7.10 -3.48 -1.67
CA MET A 105 -6.16 -3.87 -0.63
C MET A 105 -6.32 -2.96 0.60
N ALA A 106 -6.28 -3.54 1.79
CA ALA A 106 -6.25 -2.82 3.06
C ALA A 106 -5.00 -3.20 3.87
N VAL A 107 -4.35 -2.18 4.41
CA VAL A 107 -3.09 -2.30 5.14
C VAL A 107 -3.23 -1.62 6.50
N VAL A 108 -2.74 -2.28 7.54
CA VAL A 108 -2.56 -1.69 8.88
C VAL A 108 -1.12 -1.22 9.00
N ILE A 109 -0.93 0.07 9.29
CA ILE A 109 0.39 0.70 9.35
C ILE A 109 1.07 0.33 10.66
N THR A 110 2.35 -0.06 10.57
CA THR A 110 3.22 -0.32 11.72
C THR A 110 4.28 0.77 11.86
N ARG A 111 4.75 1.36 10.75
CA ARG A 111 5.73 2.45 10.73
C ARG A 111 5.54 3.35 9.51
N VAL A 112 5.91 4.61 9.67
CA VAL A 112 5.98 5.59 8.58
C VAL A 112 7.31 6.32 8.66
N SER A 113 7.95 6.58 7.52
CA SER A 113 9.25 7.28 7.44
C SER A 113 9.16 8.74 7.89
N ASP A 114 8.06 9.42 7.57
CA ASP A 114 7.76 10.78 8.00
C ASP A 114 6.30 10.89 8.46
N ILE A 115 6.11 10.89 9.78
CA ILE A 115 4.78 10.97 10.39
C ILE A 115 4.12 12.33 10.20
N ASN A 116 4.90 13.41 10.03
CA ASN A 116 4.35 14.74 9.81
C ASN A 116 3.78 14.84 8.40
N ARG A 117 4.54 14.37 7.39
CA ARG A 117 4.05 14.31 6.02
C ARG A 117 2.83 13.40 5.88
N TRP A 118 2.82 12.25 6.56
CA TRP A 118 1.66 11.37 6.55
C TRP A 118 0.42 11.99 7.20
N ARG A 119 0.60 12.74 8.30
CA ARG A 119 -0.49 13.53 8.91
C ARG A 119 -1.01 14.58 7.94
N GLU A 120 -0.14 15.25 7.19
CA GLU A 120 -0.56 16.21 6.17
C GLU A 120 -1.39 15.53 5.10
N ILE A 121 -0.97 14.38 4.55
CA ILE A 121 -1.76 13.62 3.56
C ILE A 121 -3.14 13.26 4.12
N CYS A 122 -3.17 12.77 5.37
CA CYS A 122 -4.42 12.47 6.06
C CYS A 122 -5.30 13.73 6.27
N SER A 123 -4.69 14.91 6.44
CA SER A 123 -5.39 16.16 6.75
C SER A 123 -5.78 16.97 5.51
N GLN A 124 -4.99 16.93 4.44
CA GLN A 124 -5.31 17.54 3.15
C GLN A 124 -6.54 16.87 2.54
N ALA A 125 -6.74 15.59 2.82
CA ALA A 125 -7.99 14.91 2.50
C ALA A 125 -9.23 15.50 3.19
N ILE A 126 -9.05 16.17 4.34
CA ILE A 126 -10.12 16.89 5.04
C ILE A 126 -10.33 18.27 4.39
N ALA A 127 -9.26 18.90 3.88
CA ALA A 127 -9.29 20.24 3.28
C ALA A 127 -9.76 20.28 1.81
N GLY A 128 -9.74 19.16 1.08
CA GLY A 128 -10.23 19.03 -0.30
C GLY A 128 -11.75 18.91 -0.44
N ILE A 129 -12.51 19.07 0.64
CA ILE A 129 -13.97 19.17 0.64
C ILE A 129 -14.33 20.67 0.75
N ILE A 130 -14.11 21.43 -0.32
CA ILE A 130 -14.79 22.72 -0.57
C ILE A 130 -15.16 22.77 -2.05
#